data_AF-A0A0Q8DGZ1-F1
#
_entry.id   AF-A0A0Q8DGZ1-F1
#
_cell.length_a   1.000
_cell.length_b   1.000
_cell.length_c   1.000
_cell.angle_alpha   90.00
_cell.angle_beta   90.00
_cell.angle_gamma   90.00
#
_symmetry.space_group_name_H-M   'P 1'
#
loop_
_entity.id
_entity.type
_entity.pdbx_description
1 polymer ?
#
loop_
_entity_poly.entity_id
_entity_poly.type
_entity_poly.pdbx_seq_one_letter_code
_entity_poly.pdbx_strand_id
1 'polypeptide(L)'
;MSDARLVSLVRGELGDRPSATVVVLGSGRRGLVDALVAASPTWTVVEAATDADERQVQLTLLDPIDAIIDVPSKEGRLFRFRTVFFHVRAHGLYVVPGGAVELGPGRGKLGDHLASAAALAEEPLRGGRLRSIAANALLAVRMHVQATADGEDLVLRHDLPDVLAKLDEPQTSAWIERSGHGHRILSTIPAEDPPSAAVITEVPVLREPPMDRAINRADLTLRDYRDVVVDVEQLVIAERVLPAETYRHHQNARLVNRGVVDVGPRLGVPQRPVRDDLPRLEGTFVHLDNEVRGHFGHLMTETLSRVWTWQAALAIDPGVRALMSRARGRPEIADWEYHFYETCGIPRDRIVKIDSAVRVERLLSGTPMLSNPEYVHPRIAQTWDEVGDRLAAEAGRTEWPRRIFIARRIAKRACDNADVVERMFADRGFEIVYPEDLSLGDQVAMFRSAEVVAGFAGSGMFQIAFVPHPIHVIQVGSSSYTPRNEVLMAAVRGHRIDSVVCATVASNRVQAGFTFDVDAEGPALLKVLDGLPPLS
;
A
#
# COMPACT_ATOMS: atom_id res chain seq x y z
N MET A 1 9.21 24.44 -34.69
CA MET A 1 8.90 23.35 -35.63
C MET A 1 7.47 23.52 -36.09
N SER A 2 7.14 23.30 -37.37
CA SER A 2 5.74 23.37 -37.79
C SER A 2 5.03 22.08 -37.41
N ASP A 3 3.81 22.20 -36.87
CA ASP A 3 2.95 21.08 -36.49
C ASP A 3 2.77 20.07 -37.64
N ALA A 4 2.89 20.52 -38.89
CA ALA A 4 2.85 19.69 -40.10
C ALA A 4 3.89 18.55 -40.13
N ARG A 5 5.11 18.77 -39.65
CA ARG A 5 6.15 17.72 -39.63
C ARG A 5 5.81 16.63 -38.62
N LEU A 6 5.36 17.02 -37.42
CA LEU A 6 4.95 16.08 -36.37
C LEU A 6 3.74 15.26 -36.80
N VAL A 7 2.77 15.89 -37.46
CA VAL A 7 1.61 15.20 -38.04
C VAL A 7 2.04 14.17 -39.08
N SER A 8 2.98 14.53 -39.97
CA SER A 8 3.51 13.61 -40.99
C SER A 8 4.23 12.42 -40.37
N LEU A 9 5.04 12.65 -39.33
CA LEU A 9 5.73 11.58 -38.59
C LEU A 9 4.74 10.62 -37.96
N VAL A 10 3.80 11.13 -37.15
CA VAL A 10 2.80 10.31 -36.46
C VAL A 10 1.93 9.54 -37.46
N ARG A 11 1.55 10.16 -38.58
CA ARG A 11 0.80 9.48 -39.66
C ARG A 11 1.61 8.41 -40.38
N GLY A 12 2.88 8.66 -40.66
CA GLY A 12 3.76 7.65 -41.26
C GLY A 12 3.93 6.42 -40.36
N GLU A 13 4.04 6.65 -39.05
CA GLU A 13 4.26 5.62 -38.04
C GLU A 13 3.00 4.83 -37.68
N LEU A 14 1.84 5.51 -37.57
CA LEU A 14 0.57 4.85 -37.28
C LEU A 14 -0.09 4.25 -38.53
N GLY A 15 0.36 4.65 -39.72
CA GLY A 15 -0.16 4.18 -41.01
C GLY A 15 -1.67 4.38 -41.13
N ASP A 16 -2.35 3.39 -41.72
CA ASP A 16 -3.80 3.39 -41.91
C ASP A 16 -4.58 2.81 -40.71
N ARG A 17 -3.98 2.76 -39.51
CA ARG A 17 -4.62 2.15 -38.34
C ARG A 17 -5.95 2.88 -38.04
N PRO A 18 -7.11 2.21 -38.20
CA PRO A 18 -8.38 2.83 -37.91
C PRO A 18 -8.50 2.97 -36.39
N SER A 19 -8.94 4.14 -35.94
CA SER A 19 -9.22 4.40 -34.51
C SER A 19 -8.00 4.37 -33.57
N ALA A 20 -6.88 4.96 -33.99
CA ALA A 20 -5.73 5.14 -33.12
C ALA A 20 -5.99 6.20 -32.03
N THR A 21 -5.41 6.00 -30.85
CA THR A 21 -5.44 6.97 -29.74
C THR A 21 -4.13 7.73 -29.64
N VAL A 22 -4.19 9.05 -29.82
CA VAL A 22 -3.03 9.95 -29.81
C VAL A 22 -3.16 10.96 -28.67
N VAL A 23 -2.14 11.04 -27.83
CA VAL A 23 -2.12 11.97 -26.69
C VAL A 23 -1.04 13.04 -26.90
N VAL A 24 -1.42 14.31 -26.73
CA VAL A 24 -0.51 15.45 -26.77
C VAL A 24 -0.26 15.92 -25.35
N LEU A 25 0.99 15.89 -24.89
CA LEU A 25 1.37 16.46 -23.60
C LEU A 25 1.66 17.96 -23.74
N GLY A 26 1.25 18.73 -22.73
CA GLY A 26 1.44 20.18 -22.67
C GLY A 26 0.12 20.94 -22.58
N SER A 27 0.20 22.26 -22.51
CA SER A 27 -0.97 23.14 -22.49
C SER A 27 -1.01 24.06 -23.70
N GLY A 28 -2.22 24.39 -24.15
CA GLY A 28 -2.45 25.30 -25.27
C GLY A 28 -2.02 24.70 -26.60
N ARG A 29 -2.17 23.39 -26.79
CA ARG A 29 -1.78 22.67 -28.02
C ARG A 29 -2.92 22.37 -28.97
N ARG A 30 -4.01 23.13 -28.88
CA ARG A 30 -5.20 22.99 -29.73
C ARG A 30 -4.90 22.94 -31.23
N GLY A 31 -3.99 23.78 -31.73
CA GLY A 31 -3.59 23.76 -33.14
C GLY A 31 -3.00 22.42 -33.60
N LEU A 32 -2.13 21.81 -32.79
CA LEU A 32 -1.57 20.49 -33.07
C LEU A 32 -2.63 19.37 -32.97
N VAL A 33 -3.52 19.46 -31.98
CA VAL A 33 -4.65 18.53 -31.83
C VAL A 33 -5.55 18.57 -33.05
N ASP A 34 -5.98 19.77 -33.48
CA ASP A 34 -6.83 19.97 -34.65
C ASP A 34 -6.15 19.45 -35.93
N ALA A 35 -4.84 19.66 -36.06
CA ALA A 35 -4.07 19.16 -37.20
C ALA A 35 -3.97 17.62 -37.24
N LEU A 36 -3.82 16.96 -36.08
CA LEU A 36 -3.81 15.49 -35.99
C LEU A 36 -5.20 14.90 -36.28
N VAL A 37 -6.27 15.52 -35.79
CA VAL A 37 -7.65 15.13 -36.11
C VAL A 37 -7.93 15.30 -37.61
N ALA A 38 -7.47 16.40 -38.22
CA ALA A 38 -7.60 16.62 -39.66
C ALA A 38 -6.81 15.59 -40.48
N ALA A 39 -5.67 15.11 -39.98
CA ALA A 39 -4.85 14.10 -40.65
C ALA A 39 -5.50 12.71 -40.67
N SER A 40 -6.29 12.38 -39.65
CA SER A 40 -7.13 11.18 -39.60
C SER A 40 -8.35 11.41 -38.71
N PRO A 41 -9.54 11.67 -39.30
CA PRO A 41 -10.77 11.90 -38.54
C PRO A 41 -11.24 10.71 -37.69
N THR A 42 -10.66 9.53 -37.91
CA THR A 42 -10.97 8.32 -37.13
C THR A 42 -10.19 8.23 -35.83
N TRP A 43 -9.13 9.02 -35.66
CA TRP A 43 -8.30 8.99 -34.47
C TRP A 43 -8.98 9.70 -33.31
N THR A 44 -8.74 9.19 -32.10
CA THR A 44 -9.06 9.89 -30.86
C THR A 44 -7.82 10.66 -30.44
N VAL A 45 -7.85 12.00 -30.57
CA VAL A 45 -6.73 12.87 -30.22
C VAL A 45 -7.08 13.68 -28.98
N VAL A 46 -6.25 13.60 -27.94
CA VAL A 46 -6.52 14.22 -26.65
C VAL A 46 -5.33 15.04 -26.17
N GLU A 47 -5.58 16.27 -25.74
CA GLU A 47 -4.60 17.04 -24.95
C GLU A 47 -4.65 16.56 -23.50
N ALA A 48 -3.50 16.10 -22.99
CA ALA A 48 -3.41 15.54 -21.65
C ALA A 48 -3.52 16.63 -20.58
N ALA A 49 -4.14 16.30 -19.45
CA ALA A 49 -4.22 17.17 -18.30
C ALA A 49 -2.82 17.60 -17.82
N THR A 50 -2.74 18.84 -17.33
CA THR A 50 -1.51 19.41 -16.78
C THR A 50 -1.21 18.85 -15.40
N ASP A 51 -2.25 18.74 -14.57
CA ASP A 51 -2.20 18.07 -13.26
C ASP A 51 -1.77 16.60 -13.39
N ALA A 52 -0.91 16.14 -12.49
CA ALA A 52 -0.29 14.83 -12.61
C ALA A 52 -1.24 13.67 -12.25
N ASP A 53 -2.19 13.90 -11.33
CA ASP A 53 -3.12 12.88 -10.89
C ASP A 53 -4.29 12.76 -11.87
N GLU A 54 -4.85 13.88 -12.34
CA GLU A 54 -5.86 13.87 -13.40
C GLU A 54 -5.27 13.29 -14.70
N ARG A 55 -4.02 13.62 -15.04
CA ARG A 55 -3.35 13.00 -16.20
C ARG A 55 -3.23 11.49 -16.03
N GLN A 56 -2.91 10.99 -14.84
CA GLN A 56 -2.82 9.55 -14.62
C GLN A 56 -4.18 8.88 -14.87
N VAL A 57 -5.27 9.43 -14.34
CA VAL A 57 -6.62 8.89 -14.57
C VAL A 57 -6.99 8.98 -16.05
N GLN A 58 -6.78 10.13 -16.69
CA GLN A 58 -7.08 10.34 -18.10
C GLN A 58 -6.32 9.38 -19.02
N LEU A 59 -5.01 9.18 -18.81
CA LEU A 59 -4.23 8.23 -19.61
C LEU A 59 -4.72 6.79 -19.41
N THR A 60 -5.09 6.44 -18.18
CA THR A 60 -5.62 5.10 -17.85
C THR A 60 -6.98 4.83 -18.53
N LEU A 61 -7.81 5.86 -18.71
CA LEU A 61 -9.11 5.76 -19.42
C LEU A 61 -8.95 5.65 -20.95
N LEU A 62 -7.81 6.03 -21.50
CA LEU A 62 -7.54 6.05 -22.94
C LEU A 62 -6.80 4.79 -23.45
N ASP A 63 -6.40 3.90 -22.55
CA ASP A 63 -5.59 2.70 -22.83
C ASP A 63 -6.36 1.72 -23.74
N PRO A 64 -5.76 1.20 -24.85
CA PRO A 64 -4.39 1.39 -25.32
C PRO A 64 -4.12 2.72 -26.04
N ILE A 65 -3.03 3.38 -25.65
CA ILE A 65 -2.52 4.59 -26.32
C ILE A 65 -1.54 4.20 -27.44
N ASP A 66 -1.81 4.64 -28.66
CA ASP A 66 -0.97 4.37 -29.83
C ASP A 66 0.23 5.30 -29.91
N ALA A 67 0.03 6.58 -29.60
CA ALA A 67 1.07 7.58 -29.67
C ALA A 67 0.96 8.63 -28.55
N ILE A 68 2.10 9.02 -27.99
CA ILE A 68 2.23 10.19 -27.12
C ILE A 68 3.22 11.18 -27.74
N ILE A 69 2.85 12.46 -27.77
CA ILE A 69 3.71 13.55 -28.25
C ILE A 69 4.06 14.46 -27.06
N ASP A 70 5.32 14.45 -26.62
CA ASP A 70 5.83 15.23 -25.50
C ASP A 70 6.33 16.62 -25.92
N VAL A 71 5.38 17.53 -26.16
CA VAL A 71 5.64 18.92 -26.61
C VAL A 71 6.19 19.90 -25.54
N PRO A 72 6.05 19.73 -24.21
CA PRO A 72 6.57 20.70 -23.26
C PRO A 72 8.10 20.83 -23.29
N SER A 73 8.62 21.85 -22.59
CA SER A 73 10.05 22.15 -22.55
C SER A 73 10.90 20.97 -22.06
N LYS A 74 12.23 21.08 -22.27
CA LYS A 74 13.23 20.13 -21.76
C LYS A 74 13.14 19.96 -20.23
N GLU A 75 12.66 20.97 -19.51
CA GLU A 75 12.40 20.90 -18.07
C GLU A 75 11.24 19.93 -17.77
N GLY A 76 11.43 19.07 -16.77
CA GLY A 76 10.44 18.05 -16.40
C GLY A 76 10.28 16.87 -17.37
N ARG A 77 10.98 16.86 -18.52
CA ARG A 77 10.90 15.80 -19.53
C ARG A 77 11.15 14.40 -18.98
N LEU A 78 12.21 14.22 -18.18
CA LEU A 78 12.50 12.92 -17.54
C LEU A 78 11.36 12.48 -16.61
N PHE A 79 10.76 13.41 -15.86
CA PHE A 79 9.65 13.09 -14.97
C PHE A 79 8.44 12.62 -15.78
N ARG A 80 8.06 13.37 -16.83
CA ARG A 80 6.97 12.99 -17.73
C ARG A 80 7.22 11.63 -18.37
N PHE A 81 8.40 11.40 -18.96
CA PHE A 81 8.80 10.10 -19.50
C PHE A 81 8.57 8.97 -18.49
N ARG A 82 9.10 9.11 -17.27
CA ARG A 82 8.96 8.08 -16.21
C ARG A 82 7.51 7.82 -15.80
N THR A 83 6.62 8.79 -15.93
CA THR A 83 5.21 8.67 -15.52
C THR A 83 4.26 8.30 -16.65
N VAL A 84 4.63 8.56 -17.91
CA VAL A 84 3.70 8.46 -19.05
C VAL A 84 4.15 7.51 -20.16
N PHE A 85 5.45 7.24 -20.31
CA PHE A 85 5.97 6.54 -21.50
C PHE A 85 5.38 5.14 -21.66
N PHE A 86 5.32 4.34 -20.58
CA PHE A 86 4.79 2.97 -20.65
C PHE A 86 3.25 2.89 -20.65
N HIS A 87 2.52 4.02 -20.70
CA HIS A 87 1.10 4.01 -21.09
C HIS A 87 0.94 3.81 -22.60
N VAL A 88 1.98 4.09 -23.39
CA VAL A 88 2.00 3.70 -24.81
C VAL A 88 1.94 2.18 -24.88
N ARG A 89 1.13 1.63 -25.78
CA ARG A 89 1.10 0.18 -25.99
C ARG A 89 2.46 -0.32 -26.50
N ALA A 90 2.72 -1.62 -26.36
CA ALA A 90 3.89 -2.24 -27.01
C ALA A 90 3.92 -1.91 -28.51
N HIS A 91 5.11 -1.52 -28.98
CA HIS A 91 5.44 -1.02 -30.31
C HIS A 91 4.72 0.28 -30.73
N GLY A 92 4.05 0.96 -29.81
CA GLY A 92 3.53 2.30 -30.03
C GLY A 92 4.62 3.38 -30.00
N LEU A 93 4.20 4.62 -30.20
CA LEU A 93 5.09 5.74 -30.50
C LEU A 93 5.15 6.74 -29.34
N TYR A 94 6.35 7.12 -28.90
CA TYR A 94 6.55 8.30 -28.04
C TYR A 94 7.50 9.28 -28.72
N VAL A 95 6.99 10.46 -29.08
CA VAL A 95 7.75 11.48 -29.82
C VAL A 95 8.07 12.65 -28.90
N VAL A 96 9.34 13.07 -28.88
CA VAL A 96 9.79 14.29 -28.23
C VAL A 96 10.26 15.26 -29.32
N PRO A 97 9.47 16.29 -29.67
CA PRO A 97 9.86 17.26 -30.68
C PRO A 97 11.16 17.99 -30.31
N GLY A 98 12.11 18.09 -31.24
CA GLY A 98 13.44 18.66 -30.97
C GLY A 98 14.27 17.85 -29.96
N GLY A 99 13.87 16.60 -29.69
CA GLY A 99 14.44 15.75 -28.67
C GLY A 99 15.70 14.99 -29.10
N ALA A 100 16.09 14.99 -30.38
CA ALA A 100 17.25 14.22 -30.87
C ALA A 100 18.56 14.56 -30.13
N VAL A 101 18.65 15.78 -29.59
CA VAL A 101 19.77 16.23 -28.74
C VAL A 101 19.99 15.35 -27.49
N GLU A 102 18.96 14.62 -27.03
CA GLU A 102 19.06 13.68 -25.89
C GLU A 102 19.93 12.45 -26.21
N LEU A 103 20.15 12.13 -27.49
CA LEU A 103 21.01 11.02 -27.92
C LEU A 103 22.48 11.44 -28.15
N GLY A 104 22.75 12.74 -28.13
CA GLY A 104 24.06 13.32 -28.44
C GLY A 104 24.84 13.83 -27.21
N PRO A 105 25.97 14.53 -27.44
CA PRO A 105 26.79 15.11 -26.37
C PRO A 105 26.06 16.18 -25.53
N GLY A 106 25.05 16.85 -26.09
CA GLY A 106 24.24 17.90 -25.44
C GLY A 106 23.03 17.37 -24.66
N ARG A 107 23.02 16.08 -24.33
CA ARG A 107 21.87 15.42 -23.70
C ARG A 107 21.48 16.05 -22.36
N GLY A 108 20.18 16.00 -22.07
CA GLY A 108 19.63 16.41 -20.79
C GLY A 108 19.42 15.22 -19.86
N LYS A 109 18.59 15.44 -18.84
CA LYS A 109 18.24 14.41 -17.84
C LYS A 109 17.59 13.16 -18.45
N LEU A 110 16.84 13.29 -19.55
CA LEU A 110 16.27 12.12 -20.23
C LEU A 110 17.36 11.31 -20.93
N GLY A 111 18.22 11.95 -21.71
CA GLY A 111 19.33 11.27 -22.36
C GLY A 111 20.33 10.66 -21.38
N ASP A 112 20.60 11.33 -20.25
CA ASP A 112 21.43 10.73 -19.18
C ASP A 112 20.78 9.48 -18.58
N HIS A 113 19.45 9.47 -18.46
CA HIS A 113 18.71 8.29 -18.00
C HIS A 113 18.79 7.14 -19.02
N LEU A 114 18.61 7.43 -20.30
CA LEU A 114 18.76 6.46 -21.39
C LEU A 114 20.19 5.89 -21.46
N ALA A 115 21.21 6.76 -21.35
CA ALA A 115 22.61 6.35 -21.33
C ALA A 115 22.94 5.50 -20.09
N SER A 116 22.40 5.86 -18.93
CA SER A 116 22.57 5.08 -17.69
C SER A 116 21.92 3.70 -17.81
N ALA A 117 20.75 3.60 -18.44
CA ALA A 117 20.11 2.33 -18.71
C ALA A 117 20.94 1.48 -19.69
N ALA A 118 21.42 2.06 -20.79
CA ALA A 118 22.25 1.39 -21.78
C ALA A 118 23.55 0.79 -21.21
N ALA A 119 24.09 1.38 -20.14
CA ALA A 119 25.28 0.88 -19.45
C ALA A 119 25.02 -0.34 -18.54
N LEU A 120 23.76 -0.70 -18.27
CA LEU A 120 23.43 -1.87 -17.48
C LEU A 120 23.63 -3.17 -18.27
N ALA A 121 24.04 -4.21 -17.56
CA ALA A 121 24.05 -5.57 -18.10
C ALA A 121 22.62 -6.01 -18.44
N GLU A 122 22.48 -6.81 -19.50
CA GLU A 122 21.20 -7.40 -19.87
C GLU A 122 20.86 -8.53 -18.89
N GLU A 123 19.70 -8.42 -18.26
CA GLU A 123 19.17 -9.43 -17.37
C GLU A 123 17.62 -9.39 -17.37
N PRO A 124 16.95 -10.50 -17.04
CA PRO A 124 15.49 -10.52 -16.97
C PRO A 124 14.95 -9.46 -16.00
N LEU A 125 13.96 -8.69 -16.48
CA LEU A 125 13.24 -7.72 -15.65
C LEU A 125 12.51 -8.44 -14.50
N ARG A 126 11.79 -9.53 -14.84
CA ARG A 126 11.01 -10.38 -13.92
C ARG A 126 11.87 -11.51 -13.35
N GLY A 127 11.47 -12.08 -12.21
CA GLY A 127 12.07 -13.31 -11.64
C GLY A 127 13.44 -13.16 -10.97
N GLY A 128 14.00 -11.95 -10.90
CA GLY A 128 15.35 -11.67 -10.38
C GLY A 128 15.43 -11.28 -8.89
N ARG A 129 16.61 -10.80 -8.50
CA ARG A 129 16.94 -10.25 -7.17
C ARG A 129 16.02 -9.07 -6.80
N LEU A 130 15.79 -8.84 -5.52
CA LEU A 130 15.16 -7.59 -5.05
C LEU A 130 16.02 -6.39 -5.48
N ARG A 131 15.47 -5.53 -6.33
CA ARG A 131 16.10 -4.29 -6.81
C ARG A 131 15.34 -3.08 -6.28
N SER A 132 16.00 -1.93 -6.24
CA SER A 132 15.29 -0.67 -6.01
C SER A 132 14.40 -0.35 -7.22
N ILE A 133 13.34 0.42 -7.01
CA ILE A 133 12.46 0.83 -8.11
C ILE A 133 13.21 1.63 -9.18
N ALA A 134 14.18 2.45 -8.78
CA ALA A 134 15.01 3.17 -9.75
C ALA A 134 15.84 2.21 -10.62
N ALA A 135 16.35 1.12 -10.03
CA ALA A 135 17.06 0.09 -10.76
C ALA A 135 16.12 -0.72 -11.67
N ASN A 136 14.90 -1.06 -11.22
CA ASN A 136 13.90 -1.72 -12.06
C ASN A 136 13.49 -0.85 -13.25
N ALA A 137 13.24 0.45 -13.04
CA ALA A 137 12.90 1.37 -14.13
C ALA A 137 14.04 1.49 -15.16
N LEU A 138 15.30 1.59 -14.71
CA LEU A 138 16.46 1.60 -15.61
C LEU A 138 16.59 0.27 -16.37
N LEU A 139 16.38 -0.86 -15.70
CA LEU A 139 16.44 -2.17 -16.34
C LEU A 139 15.29 -2.35 -17.36
N ALA A 140 14.08 -1.86 -17.07
CA ALA A 140 12.99 -1.86 -18.03
C ALA A 140 13.34 -1.05 -19.27
N VAL A 141 13.97 0.12 -19.11
CA VAL A 141 14.50 0.90 -20.24
C VAL A 141 15.56 0.12 -21.01
N ARG A 142 16.53 -0.49 -20.31
CA ARG A 142 17.61 -1.27 -20.93
C ARG A 142 17.07 -2.43 -21.76
N MET A 143 16.12 -3.18 -21.22
CA MET A 143 15.64 -4.43 -21.82
C MET A 143 14.60 -4.22 -22.90
N HIS A 144 13.81 -3.13 -22.81
CA HIS A 144 12.59 -3.01 -23.62
C HIS A 144 12.49 -1.72 -24.43
N VAL A 145 13.38 -0.75 -24.27
CA VAL A 145 13.20 0.58 -24.90
C VAL A 145 14.21 0.83 -26.00
N GLN A 146 13.69 1.23 -27.16
CA GLN A 146 14.48 1.68 -28.30
C GLN A 146 14.33 3.19 -28.45
N ALA A 147 15.45 3.88 -28.64
CA ALA A 147 15.52 5.33 -28.80
C ALA A 147 16.25 5.67 -30.10
N THR A 148 15.59 6.38 -31.00
CA THR A 148 16.14 6.76 -32.31
C THR A 148 15.89 8.24 -32.60
N ALA A 149 16.78 8.87 -33.36
CA ALA A 149 16.54 10.21 -33.90
C ALA A 149 15.81 10.10 -35.25
N ASP A 150 14.78 10.91 -35.45
CA ASP A 150 14.19 11.18 -36.76
C ASP A 150 14.28 12.69 -37.04
N GLY A 151 15.30 13.06 -37.81
CA GLY A 151 15.72 14.45 -37.98
C GLY A 151 16.09 15.08 -36.63
N GLU A 152 15.33 16.10 -36.21
CA GLU A 152 15.54 16.80 -34.93
C GLU A 152 14.79 16.16 -33.76
N ASP A 153 13.93 15.17 -34.02
CA ASP A 153 13.00 14.61 -33.05
C ASP A 153 13.55 13.31 -32.45
N LEU A 154 13.24 13.08 -31.17
CA LEU A 154 13.52 11.80 -30.52
C LEU A 154 12.26 10.94 -30.60
N VAL A 155 12.42 9.73 -31.12
CA VAL A 155 11.38 8.71 -31.20
C VAL A 155 11.76 7.56 -30.27
N LEU A 156 10.85 7.22 -29.37
CA LEU A 156 10.99 6.15 -28.39
C LEU A 156 9.89 5.11 -28.59
N ARG A 157 10.25 3.83 -28.51
CA ARG A 157 9.33 2.68 -28.59
C ARG A 157 9.70 1.66 -27.52
N HIS A 158 8.75 0.80 -27.15
CA HIS A 158 9.07 -0.36 -26.30
C HIS A 158 8.34 -1.64 -26.70
N ASP A 159 8.84 -2.78 -26.27
CA ASP A 159 8.20 -4.09 -26.43
C ASP A 159 7.76 -4.73 -25.09
N LEU A 160 7.85 -3.99 -23.98
CA LEU A 160 7.45 -4.45 -22.65
C LEU A 160 5.95 -4.85 -22.61
N PRO A 161 5.60 -6.12 -22.33
CA PRO A 161 4.22 -6.56 -22.23
C PRO A 161 3.63 -6.29 -20.83
N ASP A 162 2.29 -6.36 -20.75
CA ASP A 162 1.51 -6.33 -19.50
C ASP A 162 1.78 -5.14 -18.57
N VAL A 163 2.11 -3.97 -19.12
CA VAL A 163 2.20 -2.75 -18.32
C VAL A 163 0.82 -2.39 -17.78
N LEU A 164 0.76 -2.15 -16.48
CA LEU A 164 -0.45 -1.77 -15.75
C LEU A 164 -0.30 -0.38 -15.12
N ALA A 165 -1.38 0.39 -15.18
CA ALA A 165 -1.50 1.67 -14.50
C ALA A 165 -1.75 1.47 -13.00
N LYS A 166 -1.00 2.17 -12.16
CA LYS A 166 -1.14 2.12 -10.71
C LYS A 166 -2.02 3.28 -10.25
N LEU A 167 -3.10 2.99 -9.54
CA LEU A 167 -4.01 4.01 -9.03
C LEU A 167 -4.07 3.97 -7.51
N ASP A 168 -4.03 5.16 -6.92
CA ASP A 168 -4.36 5.35 -5.50
C ASP A 168 -5.88 5.35 -5.30
N GLU A 169 -6.31 5.63 -4.07
CA GLU A 169 -7.72 5.57 -3.67
C GLU A 169 -8.61 6.57 -4.43
N PRO A 170 -8.33 7.89 -4.48
CA PRO A 170 -9.08 8.83 -5.32
C PRO A 170 -9.05 8.49 -6.81
N GLN A 171 -7.87 8.12 -7.33
CA GLN A 171 -7.71 7.81 -8.75
C GLN A 171 -8.50 6.55 -9.15
N THR A 172 -8.56 5.54 -8.28
CA THR A 172 -9.36 4.32 -8.49
C THR A 172 -10.85 4.68 -8.57
N SER A 173 -11.35 5.49 -7.63
CA SER A 173 -12.74 5.94 -7.66
C SER A 173 -13.08 6.71 -8.93
N ALA A 174 -12.24 7.69 -9.32
CA ALA A 174 -12.43 8.46 -10.54
C ALA A 174 -12.39 7.58 -11.80
N TRP A 175 -11.50 6.59 -11.85
CA TRP A 175 -11.44 5.64 -12.96
C TRP A 175 -12.71 4.77 -13.06
N ILE A 176 -13.23 4.25 -11.94
CA ILE A 176 -14.47 3.46 -11.93
C ILE A 176 -15.65 4.29 -12.44
N GLU A 177 -15.80 5.53 -11.96
CA GLU A 177 -16.90 6.42 -12.34
C GLU A 177 -16.87 6.80 -13.82
N ARG A 178 -15.68 6.87 -14.44
CA ARG A 178 -15.47 7.39 -15.79
C ARG A 178 -15.26 6.33 -16.87
N SER A 179 -14.88 5.10 -16.50
CA SER A 179 -14.44 4.08 -17.47
C SER A 179 -15.55 3.29 -18.15
N GLY A 180 -16.69 3.10 -17.48
CA GLY A 180 -17.81 2.34 -18.02
C GLY A 180 -17.61 0.81 -18.10
N HIS A 181 -16.54 0.24 -17.53
CA HIS A 181 -16.22 -1.20 -17.52
C HIS A 181 -17.14 -2.08 -16.63
N GLY A 182 -18.31 -1.58 -16.24
CA GLY A 182 -19.25 -2.29 -15.37
C GLY A 182 -18.85 -2.37 -13.89
N HIS A 183 -17.65 -1.91 -13.51
CA HIS A 183 -17.27 -1.65 -12.13
C HIS A 183 -18.11 -0.52 -11.54
N ARG A 184 -18.36 -0.57 -10.22
CA ARG A 184 -19.20 0.43 -9.54
C ARG A 184 -18.67 0.78 -8.17
N ILE A 185 -18.84 2.04 -7.79
CA ILE A 185 -18.84 2.43 -6.38
C ILE A 185 -20.25 2.16 -5.85
N LEU A 186 -20.35 1.32 -4.81
CA LEU A 186 -21.63 0.94 -4.21
C LEU A 186 -22.04 1.91 -3.11
N SER A 187 -21.09 2.35 -2.29
CA SER A 187 -21.31 3.32 -1.23
C SER A 187 -20.00 3.99 -0.82
N THR A 188 -20.12 5.18 -0.24
CA THR A 188 -19.01 5.91 0.36
C THR A 188 -19.43 6.36 1.76
N ILE A 189 -18.63 5.99 2.76
CA ILE A 189 -18.68 6.57 4.10
C ILE A 189 -17.75 7.80 4.06
N PRO A 190 -18.27 9.01 4.29
CA PRO A 190 -17.46 10.22 4.22
C PRO A 190 -16.43 10.23 5.34
N ALA A 191 -15.29 10.88 5.09
CA ALA A 191 -14.24 11.03 6.05
C ALA A 191 -14.72 11.77 7.30
N GLU A 192 -14.48 11.19 8.46
CA GLU A 192 -14.77 11.80 9.76
C GLU A 192 -13.52 12.50 10.32
N ASP A 193 -13.70 13.34 11.34
CA ASP A 193 -12.55 13.91 12.03
C ASP A 193 -11.75 12.79 12.70
N PRO A 194 -10.42 12.75 12.49
CA PRO A 194 -9.62 11.70 13.07
C PRO A 194 -9.65 11.83 14.60
N PRO A 195 -9.68 10.72 15.33
CA PRO A 195 -9.60 10.78 16.77
C PRO A 195 -8.25 11.38 17.19
N SER A 196 -8.23 12.17 18.27
CA SER A 196 -7.00 12.75 18.80
C SER A 196 -6.32 11.78 19.76
N ALA A 197 -5.00 11.60 19.64
CA ALA A 197 -4.25 10.86 20.67
C ALA A 197 -4.29 11.64 21.99
N ALA A 198 -4.75 10.99 23.07
CA ALA A 198 -5.06 11.70 24.32
C ALA A 198 -3.82 12.36 24.95
N VAL A 199 -2.68 11.65 24.99
CA VAL A 199 -1.35 12.20 25.31
C VAL A 199 -0.30 11.27 24.70
N ILE A 200 0.66 11.80 23.96
CA ILE A 200 1.84 11.06 23.50
C ILE A 200 3.08 11.75 24.04
N THR A 201 3.97 10.99 24.66
CA THR A 201 5.27 11.49 25.12
C THR A 201 6.37 10.56 24.60
N GLU A 202 7.44 11.13 24.04
CA GLU A 202 8.64 10.39 23.64
C GLU A 202 9.81 10.82 24.52
N VAL A 203 10.51 9.86 25.12
CA VAL A 203 11.61 10.09 26.07
C VAL A 203 12.76 9.11 25.83
N PRO A 204 14.01 9.46 26.17
CA PRO A 204 14.46 10.81 26.53
C PRO A 204 14.54 11.75 25.32
N VAL A 205 14.47 11.21 24.10
CA VAL A 205 14.58 11.96 22.84
C VAL A 205 13.30 11.81 22.00
N LEU A 206 12.95 12.88 21.29
CA LEU A 206 11.89 12.84 20.27
C LEU A 206 12.42 12.11 19.03
N ARG A 207 11.58 11.27 18.40
CA ARG A 207 11.90 10.68 17.09
C ARG A 207 11.71 11.71 15.98
N GLU A 208 12.41 11.50 14.87
CA GLU A 208 12.17 12.23 13.63
C GLU A 208 11.74 11.25 12.52
N PRO A 209 10.49 11.34 12.01
CA PRO A 209 9.41 12.24 12.44
C PRO A 209 8.81 11.82 13.81
N PRO A 210 8.17 12.77 14.54
CA PRO A 210 7.57 12.48 15.83
C PRO A 210 6.32 11.60 15.71
N MET A 211 6.01 10.88 16.79
CA MET A 211 4.89 9.95 16.83
C MET A 211 3.51 10.60 16.73
N ASP A 212 3.37 11.84 17.22
CA ASP A 212 2.11 12.59 17.36
C ASP A 212 1.73 13.40 16.11
N ARG A 213 2.43 13.18 14.98
CA ARG A 213 2.09 13.81 13.70
C ARG A 213 0.59 13.63 13.37
N ALA A 214 0.02 14.61 12.66
CA ALA A 214 -1.41 14.61 12.31
C ALA A 214 -1.87 13.29 11.66
N ILE A 215 -3.08 12.85 12.01
CA ILE A 215 -3.75 11.70 11.41
C ILE A 215 -4.58 12.24 10.24
N ASN A 216 -4.45 11.64 9.06
CA ASN A 216 -5.18 12.11 7.89
C ASN A 216 -6.65 11.68 7.94
N ARG A 217 -7.51 12.44 7.26
CA ARG A 217 -8.90 12.07 6.96
C ARG A 217 -8.92 11.12 5.76
N ALA A 218 -9.86 10.17 5.75
CA ALA A 218 -10.03 9.24 4.64
C ALA A 218 -11.50 8.87 4.47
N ASP A 219 -12.01 8.96 3.24
CA ASP A 219 -13.29 8.37 2.87
C ASP A 219 -13.14 6.84 2.82
N LEU A 220 -14.21 6.11 3.13
CA LEU A 220 -14.26 4.65 2.95
C LEU A 220 -15.23 4.31 1.84
N THR A 221 -14.72 3.76 0.76
CA THR A 221 -15.49 3.40 -0.43
C THR A 221 -15.69 1.89 -0.47
N LEU A 222 -16.91 1.43 -0.73
CA LEU A 222 -17.21 0.06 -1.10
C LEU A 222 -17.33 -0.03 -2.63
N ARG A 223 -16.58 -0.94 -3.24
CA ARG A 223 -16.47 -1.10 -4.68
C ARG A 223 -16.94 -2.50 -5.11
N ASP A 224 -17.52 -2.55 -6.30
CA ASP A 224 -17.96 -3.76 -7.00
C ASP A 224 -17.19 -3.85 -8.32
N TYR A 225 -16.29 -4.82 -8.38
CA TYR A 225 -15.49 -5.15 -9.55
C TYR A 225 -16.07 -6.36 -10.28
N ARG A 226 -15.92 -6.37 -11.61
CA ARG A 226 -16.46 -7.39 -12.51
C ARG A 226 -15.34 -7.97 -13.35
N ASP A 227 -15.28 -9.30 -13.40
CA ASP A 227 -14.31 -10.03 -14.22
C ASP A 227 -12.84 -9.58 -14.03
N VAL A 228 -12.40 -9.54 -12.78
CA VAL A 228 -11.04 -9.11 -12.42
C VAL A 228 -10.12 -10.29 -12.16
N VAL A 229 -8.82 -10.08 -12.30
CA VAL A 229 -7.81 -11.06 -11.88
C VAL A 229 -7.39 -10.75 -10.44
N VAL A 230 -7.41 -11.76 -9.59
CA VAL A 230 -6.83 -11.70 -8.23
C VAL A 230 -5.68 -12.68 -8.16
N ASP A 231 -4.52 -12.24 -7.69
CA ASP A 231 -3.32 -13.06 -7.52
C ASP A 231 -2.74 -12.88 -6.11
N VAL A 232 -1.75 -13.70 -5.76
CA VAL A 232 -1.09 -13.66 -4.46
C VAL A 232 -0.36 -12.33 -4.23
N GLU A 233 -0.03 -12.06 -2.96
CA GLU A 233 0.52 -10.76 -2.53
C GLU A 233 -0.51 -9.62 -2.70
N GLN A 234 -1.81 -9.87 -2.43
CA GLN A 234 -2.86 -8.84 -2.48
C GLN A 234 -3.08 -8.21 -3.87
N LEU A 235 -2.65 -8.86 -4.95
CA LEU A 235 -2.75 -8.29 -6.30
C LEU A 235 -4.20 -8.35 -6.79
N VAL A 236 -4.73 -7.19 -7.20
CA VAL A 236 -5.97 -7.09 -7.97
C VAL A 236 -5.64 -6.43 -9.30
N ILE A 237 -6.08 -7.01 -10.40
CA ILE A 237 -5.88 -6.47 -11.74
C ILE A 237 -7.27 -6.37 -12.39
N ALA A 238 -7.68 -5.15 -12.68
CA ALA A 238 -8.93 -4.85 -13.36
C ALA A 238 -8.59 -4.19 -14.69
N GLU A 239 -8.94 -4.82 -15.81
CA GLU A 239 -8.47 -4.42 -17.13
C GLU A 239 -6.93 -4.32 -17.17
N ARG A 240 -6.38 -3.11 -17.42
CA ARG A 240 -4.95 -2.80 -17.41
C ARG A 240 -4.55 -1.94 -16.20
N VAL A 241 -5.29 -2.09 -15.10
CA VAL A 241 -5.17 -1.28 -13.89
C VAL A 241 -4.84 -2.14 -12.67
N LEU A 242 -3.94 -1.63 -11.83
CA LEU A 242 -3.71 -2.05 -10.46
C LEU A 242 -4.44 -1.03 -9.55
N PRO A 243 -5.70 -1.28 -9.15
CA PRO A 243 -6.48 -0.36 -8.35
C PRO A 243 -5.98 -0.35 -6.89
N ALA A 244 -6.54 0.55 -6.09
CA ALA A 244 -6.14 0.79 -4.70
C ALA A 244 -6.13 -0.48 -3.81
N GLU A 245 -6.95 -1.49 -4.14
CA GLU A 245 -7.01 -2.79 -3.47
C GLU A 245 -5.68 -3.54 -3.49
N THR A 246 -4.84 -3.27 -4.50
CA THR A 246 -3.51 -3.84 -4.64
C THR A 246 -2.56 -3.40 -3.54
N TYR A 247 -2.79 -2.24 -2.91
CA TYR A 247 -1.79 -1.61 -2.07
C TYR A 247 -2.20 -1.64 -0.60
N ARG A 248 -1.32 -2.19 0.24
CA ARG A 248 -1.38 -2.01 1.71
C ARG A 248 -1.37 -0.53 2.12
N HIS A 249 -0.69 0.31 1.34
CA HIS A 249 -0.44 1.73 1.61
C HIS A 249 -1.01 2.57 0.47
N HIS A 250 -2.33 2.46 0.25
CA HIS A 250 -3.04 3.02 -0.91
C HIS A 250 -3.07 4.55 -0.97
N GLN A 251 -2.72 5.25 0.12
CA GLN A 251 -2.61 6.71 0.17
C GLN A 251 -1.19 7.25 -0.03
N ASN A 252 -0.18 6.38 -0.08
CA ASN A 252 1.17 6.85 -0.27
C ASN A 252 1.32 7.41 -1.68
N ALA A 253 1.98 8.57 -1.79
CA ALA A 253 2.36 9.16 -3.08
C ALA A 253 3.15 8.19 -3.98
N ARG A 254 3.77 7.18 -3.37
CA ARG A 254 4.39 6.05 -4.06
C ARG A 254 3.75 4.74 -3.60
N LEU A 255 2.92 4.20 -4.48
CA LEU A 255 2.32 2.88 -4.35
C LEU A 255 3.38 1.80 -4.61
N VAL A 256 3.42 0.74 -3.81
CA VAL A 256 4.36 -0.38 -3.98
C VAL A 256 3.66 -1.65 -3.53
N ASN A 257 3.87 -2.74 -4.27
CA ASN A 257 3.38 -4.08 -3.94
C ASN A 257 4.46 -5.11 -4.34
N ARG A 258 4.66 -6.16 -3.54
CA ARG A 258 5.69 -7.20 -3.76
C ARG A 258 5.49 -8.03 -5.04
N GLY A 259 4.26 -8.15 -5.50
CA GLY A 259 3.86 -8.80 -6.73
C GLY A 259 4.03 -7.93 -7.98
N VAL A 260 4.55 -6.70 -7.86
CA VAL A 260 4.71 -5.75 -8.97
C VAL A 260 6.19 -5.34 -9.13
N VAL A 261 6.67 -5.36 -10.37
CA VAL A 261 7.93 -4.72 -10.76
C VAL A 261 7.62 -3.31 -11.26
N ASP A 262 7.98 -2.30 -10.47
CA ASP A 262 7.82 -0.90 -10.87
C ASP A 262 8.73 -0.55 -12.06
N VAL A 263 8.13 -0.10 -13.17
CA VAL A 263 8.84 0.44 -14.34
C VAL A 263 8.78 1.97 -14.41
N GLY A 264 7.96 2.56 -13.55
CA GLY A 264 7.87 4.00 -13.29
C GLY A 264 7.15 4.27 -11.96
N PRO A 265 6.99 5.54 -11.54
CA PRO A 265 6.27 5.85 -10.31
C PRO A 265 4.80 5.39 -10.33
N ARG A 266 4.16 5.46 -11.50
CA ARG A 266 2.73 5.22 -11.73
C ARG A 266 2.43 3.99 -12.60
N LEU A 267 3.47 3.23 -12.96
CA LEU A 267 3.38 2.13 -13.92
C LEU A 267 4.21 0.93 -13.42
N GLY A 268 3.68 -0.27 -13.58
CA GLY A 268 4.36 -1.50 -13.19
C GLY A 268 3.95 -2.68 -14.05
N VAL A 269 4.69 -3.77 -13.96
CA VAL A 269 4.32 -5.06 -14.54
C VAL A 269 4.19 -6.11 -13.43
N PRO A 270 3.26 -7.08 -13.54
CA PRO A 270 3.22 -8.20 -12.62
C PRO A 270 4.56 -8.94 -12.57
N GLN A 271 5.03 -9.28 -11.37
CA GLN A 271 6.24 -10.08 -11.15
C GLN A 271 6.14 -11.44 -11.86
N ARG A 272 4.92 -11.99 -11.91
CA ARG A 272 4.57 -13.17 -12.69
C ARG A 272 3.61 -12.75 -13.80
N PRO A 273 3.91 -13.03 -15.08
CA PRO A 273 2.96 -12.76 -16.16
C PRO A 273 1.58 -13.33 -15.83
N VAL A 274 0.54 -12.53 -16.05
CA VAL A 274 -0.84 -13.00 -15.99
C VAL A 274 -1.10 -13.78 -17.26
N ARG A 275 -1.56 -15.03 -17.12
CA ARG A 275 -1.86 -15.89 -18.27
C ARG A 275 -3.28 -15.65 -18.75
N ASP A 276 -3.57 -15.96 -20.00
CA ASP A 276 -4.94 -15.87 -20.53
C ASP A 276 -5.85 -17.00 -20.00
N ASP A 277 -5.26 -18.15 -19.66
CA ASP A 277 -5.93 -19.39 -19.26
C ASP A 277 -6.08 -19.54 -17.73
N LEU A 278 -6.61 -18.52 -17.05
CA LEU A 278 -6.79 -18.57 -15.59
C LEU A 278 -8.02 -19.40 -15.17
N PRO A 279 -7.92 -20.15 -14.05
CA PRO A 279 -9.10 -20.70 -13.39
C PRO A 279 -10.10 -19.59 -13.04
N ARG A 280 -11.38 -19.84 -13.29
CA ARG A 280 -12.46 -18.89 -13.01
C ARG A 280 -13.18 -19.23 -11.71
N LEU A 281 -13.40 -18.23 -10.88
CA LEU A 281 -14.22 -18.28 -9.68
C LEU A 281 -15.55 -17.57 -9.94
N GLU A 282 -16.62 -18.36 -10.08
CA GLU A 282 -17.99 -17.86 -10.24
C GLU A 282 -18.58 -17.41 -8.88
N GLY A 283 -19.47 -16.43 -8.91
CA GLY A 283 -20.16 -15.85 -7.76
C GLY A 283 -19.48 -14.60 -7.19
N THR A 284 -19.99 -14.14 -6.04
CA THR A 284 -19.51 -12.95 -5.34
C THR A 284 -18.44 -13.29 -4.31
N PHE A 285 -17.37 -12.51 -4.29
CA PHE A 285 -16.28 -12.63 -3.32
C PHE A 285 -15.97 -11.29 -2.64
N VAL A 286 -15.52 -11.31 -1.38
CA VAL A 286 -14.92 -10.15 -0.71
C VAL A 286 -13.41 -10.28 -0.68
N HIS A 287 -12.69 -9.24 -1.10
CA HIS A 287 -11.23 -9.18 -1.00
C HIS A 287 -10.79 -8.85 0.44
N LEU A 288 -10.32 -9.85 1.20
CA LEU A 288 -9.81 -9.69 2.57
C LEU A 288 -8.32 -10.03 2.72
N ASP A 289 -7.61 -10.04 1.60
CA ASP A 289 -6.20 -10.43 1.52
C ASP A 289 -5.24 -9.31 1.98
N ASN A 290 -4.00 -9.70 2.31
CA ASN A 290 -2.90 -8.76 2.55
C ASN A 290 -1.52 -9.34 2.18
N GLU A 291 -0.55 -8.47 1.83
CA GLU A 291 0.81 -8.85 1.39
C GLU A 291 1.63 -9.66 2.42
N VAL A 292 1.18 -9.76 3.68
CA VAL A 292 1.94 -10.38 4.78
C VAL A 292 1.05 -11.29 5.63
N ARG A 293 0.15 -12.05 4.98
CA ARG A 293 -0.77 -12.98 5.64
C ARG A 293 -0.04 -13.94 6.62
N GLY A 294 -0.74 -14.31 7.69
CA GLY A 294 -0.21 -15.08 8.81
C GLY A 294 0.56 -14.25 9.84
N HIS A 295 0.75 -12.95 9.62
CA HIS A 295 1.39 -12.08 10.63
C HIS A 295 0.31 -11.36 11.44
N PHE A 296 0.24 -11.63 12.75
CA PHE A 296 -0.76 -11.05 13.65
C PHE A 296 -0.91 -9.53 13.51
N GLY A 297 0.21 -8.79 13.49
CA GLY A 297 0.16 -7.34 13.32
C GLY A 297 -0.45 -6.86 12.00
N HIS A 298 -0.27 -7.61 10.90
CA HIS A 298 -0.84 -7.27 9.59
C HIS A 298 -2.30 -7.70 9.51
N LEU A 299 -2.68 -8.82 10.14
CA LEU A 299 -4.08 -9.18 10.31
C LEU A 299 -4.85 -8.09 11.09
N MET A 300 -4.30 -7.60 12.20
CA MET A 300 -4.91 -6.54 13.02
C MET A 300 -5.04 -5.18 12.31
N THR A 301 -4.13 -4.86 11.40
CA THR A 301 -4.06 -3.51 10.78
C THR A 301 -4.59 -3.48 9.35
N GLU A 302 -4.47 -4.57 8.59
CA GLU A 302 -4.79 -4.62 7.16
C GLU A 302 -6.04 -5.45 6.87
N THR A 303 -6.20 -6.64 7.49
CA THR A 303 -7.40 -7.47 7.27
C THR A 303 -8.57 -7.04 8.15
N LEU A 304 -8.36 -6.87 9.47
CA LEU A 304 -9.42 -6.45 10.40
C LEU A 304 -10.03 -5.10 10.00
N SER A 305 -9.21 -4.20 9.48
CA SER A 305 -9.67 -2.89 9.01
C SER A 305 -10.54 -2.95 7.76
N ARG A 306 -10.61 -4.09 7.05
CA ARG A 306 -11.50 -4.34 5.90
C ARG A 306 -12.72 -5.19 6.26
N VAL A 307 -12.84 -5.72 7.48
CA VAL A 307 -13.94 -6.62 7.88
C VAL A 307 -15.32 -5.96 7.73
N TRP A 308 -15.42 -4.62 7.81
CA TRP A 308 -16.68 -3.91 7.54
C TRP A 308 -17.26 -4.22 6.14
N THR A 309 -16.40 -4.55 5.17
CA THR A 309 -16.81 -4.92 3.81
C THR A 309 -17.51 -6.27 3.74
N TRP A 310 -17.22 -7.19 4.67
CA TRP A 310 -17.91 -8.47 4.78
C TRP A 310 -19.38 -8.29 5.12
N GLN A 311 -19.69 -7.44 6.11
CA GLN A 311 -21.07 -7.15 6.51
C GLN A 311 -21.84 -6.45 5.38
N ALA A 312 -21.21 -5.49 4.71
CA ALA A 312 -21.82 -4.83 3.55
C ALA A 312 -22.05 -5.82 2.38
N ALA A 313 -21.13 -6.75 2.16
CA ALA A 313 -21.24 -7.77 1.13
C ALA A 313 -22.35 -8.79 1.41
N LEU A 314 -22.54 -9.23 2.66
CA LEU A 314 -23.64 -10.12 3.04
C LEU A 314 -25.01 -9.52 2.75
N ALA A 315 -25.16 -8.20 2.90
CA ALA A 315 -26.39 -7.48 2.54
C ALA A 315 -26.65 -7.44 1.02
N ILE A 316 -25.60 -7.57 0.20
CA ILE A 316 -25.68 -7.58 -1.27
C ILE A 316 -25.90 -9.00 -1.79
N ASP A 317 -25.19 -9.98 -1.23
CA ASP A 317 -25.24 -11.38 -1.61
C ASP A 317 -25.02 -12.29 -0.39
N PRO A 318 -26.07 -12.95 0.14
CA PRO A 318 -25.93 -13.92 1.23
C PRO A 318 -25.04 -15.13 0.91
N GLY A 319 -24.79 -15.38 -0.38
CA GLY A 319 -23.89 -16.41 -0.91
C GLY A 319 -22.41 -15.99 -0.97
N VAL A 320 -22.08 -14.76 -0.56
CA VAL A 320 -20.71 -14.23 -0.67
C VAL A 320 -19.68 -15.07 0.10
N ARG A 321 -18.47 -15.13 -0.44
CA ARG A 321 -17.30 -15.82 0.15
C ARG A 321 -16.13 -14.84 0.33
N ALA A 322 -15.31 -15.03 1.35
CA ALA A 322 -14.08 -14.26 1.52
C ALA A 322 -12.98 -14.87 0.65
N LEU A 323 -12.28 -14.06 -0.13
CA LEU A 323 -11.15 -14.47 -0.96
C LEU A 323 -9.84 -14.02 -0.30
N MET A 324 -8.92 -14.95 -0.15
CA MET A 324 -7.58 -14.75 0.41
C MET A 324 -6.55 -15.49 -0.43
N SER A 325 -5.29 -15.03 -0.42
CA SER A 325 -4.23 -15.70 -1.15
C SER A 325 -3.22 -16.38 -0.23
N ARG A 326 -2.40 -17.28 -0.76
CA ARG A 326 -1.26 -17.81 -0.01
C ARG A 326 -0.22 -16.72 0.30
N ALA A 327 0.41 -16.79 1.47
CA ALA A 327 1.53 -15.92 1.81
C ALA A 327 2.89 -16.59 1.51
N ARG A 328 3.91 -15.76 1.27
CA ARG A 328 5.29 -16.23 1.18
C ARG A 328 5.75 -16.85 2.52
N GLY A 329 6.16 -18.10 2.48
CA GLY A 329 6.60 -18.85 3.66
C GLY A 329 5.47 -19.35 4.56
N ARG A 330 4.21 -19.06 4.21
CA ARG A 330 2.99 -19.54 4.90
C ARG A 330 1.94 -19.87 3.84
N PRO A 331 2.05 -21.04 3.18
CA PRO A 331 1.15 -21.38 2.07
C PRO A 331 -0.30 -21.56 2.55
N GLU A 332 -0.48 -22.15 3.73
CA GLU A 332 -1.80 -22.41 4.31
C GLU A 332 -2.28 -21.31 5.26
N ILE A 333 -3.60 -21.22 5.44
CA ILE A 333 -4.23 -20.39 6.46
C ILE A 333 -4.11 -21.13 7.80
N ALA A 334 -3.51 -20.48 8.78
CA ALA A 334 -3.30 -21.09 10.10
C ALA A 334 -4.63 -21.15 10.87
N ASP A 335 -4.79 -22.13 11.77
CA ASP A 335 -6.04 -22.28 12.51
C ASP A 335 -6.39 -21.07 13.39
N TRP A 336 -5.39 -20.37 13.92
CA TRP A 336 -5.64 -19.12 14.66
C TRP A 336 -6.14 -17.99 13.75
N GLU A 337 -5.79 -17.97 12.46
CA GLU A 337 -6.34 -17.01 11.50
C GLU A 337 -7.81 -17.35 11.22
N TYR A 338 -8.11 -18.64 10.98
CA TYR A 338 -9.49 -19.10 10.82
C TYR A 338 -10.37 -18.75 12.01
N HIS A 339 -9.89 -19.05 13.22
CA HIS A 339 -10.57 -18.70 14.46
C HIS A 339 -10.81 -17.19 14.56
N PHE A 340 -9.81 -16.37 14.24
CA PHE A 340 -9.98 -14.91 14.21
C PHE A 340 -11.04 -14.47 13.17
N TYR A 341 -11.05 -15.04 11.97
CA TYR A 341 -12.07 -14.73 10.95
C TYR A 341 -13.48 -15.15 11.39
N GLU A 342 -13.62 -16.28 12.07
CA GLU A 342 -14.88 -16.69 12.68
C GLU A 342 -15.34 -15.69 13.74
N THR A 343 -14.42 -15.15 14.56
CA THR A 343 -14.74 -14.06 15.50
C THR A 343 -15.11 -12.76 14.79
N CYS A 344 -14.69 -12.55 13.54
CA CYS A 344 -15.17 -11.45 12.70
C CYS A 344 -16.55 -11.72 12.05
N GLY A 345 -17.11 -12.92 12.25
CA GLY A 345 -18.36 -13.36 11.64
C GLY A 345 -18.20 -13.92 10.23
N ILE A 346 -16.99 -14.35 9.86
CA ILE A 346 -16.68 -14.96 8.56
C ILE A 346 -16.47 -16.47 8.78
N PRO A 347 -17.45 -17.34 8.42
CA PRO A 347 -17.33 -18.77 8.62
C PRO A 347 -16.16 -19.38 7.85
N ARG A 348 -15.48 -20.38 8.42
CA ARG A 348 -14.34 -21.07 7.79
C ARG A 348 -14.66 -21.65 6.41
N ASP A 349 -15.87 -22.18 6.22
CA ASP A 349 -16.34 -22.75 4.95
C ASP A 349 -16.69 -21.68 3.89
N ARG A 350 -16.75 -20.40 4.28
CA ARG A 350 -16.91 -19.25 3.37
C ARG A 350 -15.57 -18.64 2.95
N ILE A 351 -14.43 -19.14 3.43
CA ILE A 351 -13.11 -18.65 3.05
C ILE A 351 -12.54 -19.49 1.90
N VAL A 352 -12.27 -18.82 0.78
CA VAL A 352 -11.64 -19.40 -0.40
C VAL A 352 -10.20 -18.92 -0.49
N LYS A 353 -9.25 -19.86 -0.38
CA LYS A 353 -7.82 -19.60 -0.56
C LYS A 353 -7.41 -19.87 -2.01
N ILE A 354 -6.65 -18.95 -2.60
CA ILE A 354 -6.00 -19.13 -3.91
C ILE A 354 -4.48 -19.25 -3.77
N ASP A 355 -3.87 -20.11 -4.58
CA ASP A 355 -2.41 -20.33 -4.59
C ASP A 355 -1.68 -19.65 -5.77
N SER A 356 -2.46 -19.17 -6.74
CA SER A 356 -2.04 -18.47 -7.96
C SER A 356 -3.16 -17.57 -8.47
N ALA A 357 -2.87 -16.78 -9.50
CA ALA A 357 -3.83 -15.93 -10.18
C ALA A 357 -5.11 -16.70 -10.58
N VAL A 358 -6.26 -16.09 -10.33
CA VAL A 358 -7.59 -16.55 -10.74
C VAL A 358 -8.37 -15.39 -11.34
N ARG A 359 -9.30 -15.69 -12.24
CA ARG A 359 -10.29 -14.73 -12.72
C ARG A 359 -11.53 -14.81 -11.84
N VAL A 360 -11.96 -13.69 -11.27
CA VAL A 360 -13.08 -13.61 -10.33
C VAL A 360 -14.25 -12.89 -11.00
N GLU A 361 -15.40 -13.56 -11.08
CA GLU A 361 -16.59 -13.02 -11.73
C GLU A 361 -17.04 -11.69 -11.10
N ARG A 362 -17.13 -11.65 -9.76
CA ARG A 362 -17.49 -10.45 -9.01
C ARG A 362 -16.68 -10.34 -7.72
N LEU A 363 -15.94 -9.25 -7.58
CA LEU A 363 -15.13 -8.96 -6.39
C LEU A 363 -15.64 -7.68 -5.72
N LEU A 364 -16.10 -7.81 -4.48
CA LEU A 364 -16.38 -6.69 -3.59
C LEU A 364 -15.13 -6.38 -2.78
N SER A 365 -14.81 -5.11 -2.65
CA SER A 365 -13.70 -4.67 -1.81
C SER A 365 -13.99 -3.28 -1.29
N GLY A 366 -13.43 -2.93 -0.14
CA GLY A 366 -13.56 -1.59 0.38
C GLY A 366 -12.28 -1.09 1.03
N THR A 367 -12.20 0.23 1.14
CA THR A 367 -11.11 0.95 1.77
C THR A 367 -10.86 0.41 3.19
N PRO A 368 -9.61 0.14 3.60
CA PRO A 368 -9.35 -0.25 4.97
C PRO A 368 -9.68 0.91 5.91
N MET A 369 -10.21 0.64 7.09
CA MET A 369 -10.44 1.66 8.12
C MET A 369 -9.14 2.11 8.81
N LEU A 370 -8.01 1.45 8.58
CA LEU A 370 -6.70 1.80 9.13
C LEU A 370 -5.66 1.56 8.05
N SER A 371 -4.85 2.57 7.74
CA SER A 371 -3.68 2.45 6.86
C SER A 371 -2.50 3.18 7.48
N ASN A 372 -1.63 2.41 8.12
CA ASN A 372 -0.41 2.95 8.70
C ASN A 372 0.56 3.43 7.61
N PRO A 373 1.20 4.60 7.74
CA PRO A 373 1.23 5.45 8.94
C PRO A 373 0.27 6.65 8.88
N GLU A 374 -0.61 6.71 7.88
CA GLU A 374 -1.33 7.91 7.48
C GLU A 374 -2.64 8.14 8.24
N TYR A 375 -3.51 7.12 8.38
CA TYR A 375 -4.83 7.33 9.00
C TYR A 375 -5.41 6.13 9.76
N VAL A 376 -6.42 6.46 10.57
CA VAL A 376 -7.40 5.53 11.14
C VAL A 376 -8.76 6.21 11.16
N HIS A 377 -9.79 5.52 10.70
CA HIS A 377 -11.17 5.99 10.68
C HIS A 377 -11.85 5.64 12.02
N PRO A 378 -12.49 6.59 12.72
CA PRO A 378 -13.03 6.36 14.08
C PRO A 378 -14.06 5.21 14.16
N ARG A 379 -14.83 4.97 13.10
CA ARG A 379 -15.75 3.82 12.99
C ARG A 379 -15.12 2.44 13.20
N ILE A 380 -13.79 2.30 13.08
CA ILE A 380 -13.12 1.03 13.35
C ILE A 380 -13.34 0.56 14.80
N ALA A 381 -13.63 1.47 15.73
CA ALA A 381 -13.94 1.16 17.12
C ALA A 381 -15.07 0.11 17.23
N GLN A 382 -16.12 0.22 16.39
CA GLN A 382 -17.21 -0.75 16.39
C GLN A 382 -16.71 -2.16 16.04
N THR A 383 -15.90 -2.29 14.99
CA THR A 383 -15.32 -3.58 14.61
C THR A 383 -14.43 -4.14 15.72
N TRP A 384 -13.65 -3.28 16.39
CA TRP A 384 -12.83 -3.71 17.51
C TRP A 384 -13.66 -4.12 18.73
N ASP A 385 -14.73 -3.40 19.05
CA ASP A 385 -15.61 -3.75 20.17
C ASP A 385 -16.28 -5.11 19.93
N GLU A 386 -16.88 -5.30 18.75
CA GLU A 386 -17.56 -6.56 18.42
C GLU A 386 -16.62 -7.77 18.43
N VAL A 387 -15.42 -7.64 17.85
CA VAL A 387 -14.43 -8.73 17.82
C VAL A 387 -13.84 -8.94 19.22
N GLY A 388 -13.51 -7.86 19.93
CA GLY A 388 -12.97 -7.93 21.28
C GLY A 388 -13.95 -8.56 22.28
N ASP A 389 -15.25 -8.28 22.16
CA ASP A 389 -16.29 -8.85 23.02
C ASP A 389 -16.44 -10.36 22.82
N ARG A 390 -16.43 -10.81 21.55
CA ARG A 390 -16.49 -12.25 21.23
C ARG A 390 -15.26 -12.98 21.75
N LEU A 391 -14.07 -12.44 21.50
CA LEU A 391 -12.82 -13.02 21.99
C LEU A 391 -12.79 -13.06 23.53
N ALA A 392 -13.12 -11.96 24.21
CA ALA A 392 -13.13 -11.91 25.67
C ALA A 392 -14.12 -12.91 26.30
N ALA A 393 -15.24 -13.20 25.63
CA ALA A 393 -16.22 -14.20 26.09
C ALA A 393 -15.68 -15.64 26.05
N GLU A 394 -14.63 -15.91 25.28
CA GLU A 394 -13.97 -17.21 25.16
C GLU A 394 -12.81 -17.38 26.15
N ALA A 395 -12.50 -16.35 26.94
CA ALA A 395 -11.40 -16.39 27.90
C ALA A 395 -11.63 -17.50 28.95
N GLY A 396 -10.60 -18.31 29.18
CA GLY A 396 -10.61 -19.38 30.19
C GLY A 396 -10.28 -18.87 31.58
N ARG A 397 -9.64 -17.69 31.68
CA ARG A 397 -9.21 -17.07 32.94
C ARG A 397 -10.06 -15.85 33.27
N THR A 398 -10.46 -15.77 34.53
CA THR A 398 -11.29 -14.66 35.06
C THR A 398 -10.50 -13.61 35.82
N GLU A 399 -9.26 -13.91 36.21
CA GLU A 399 -8.39 -13.01 36.97
C GLU A 399 -7.12 -12.68 36.19
N TRP A 400 -6.87 -11.38 36.05
CA TRP A 400 -5.73 -10.83 35.32
C TRP A 400 -5.07 -9.69 36.08
N PRO A 401 -3.74 -9.50 35.94
CA PRO A 401 -3.03 -8.41 36.58
C PRO A 401 -3.47 -7.05 36.01
N ARG A 402 -3.54 -6.02 36.86
CA ARG A 402 -3.85 -4.65 36.43
C ARG A 402 -2.67 -3.95 35.74
N ARG A 403 -1.45 -4.47 35.92
CA ARG A 403 -0.22 -3.98 35.29
C ARG A 403 0.47 -5.14 34.60
N ILE A 404 0.65 -5.05 33.29
CA ILE A 404 1.26 -6.11 32.49
C ILE A 404 2.39 -5.56 31.63
N PHE A 405 3.46 -6.32 31.49
CA PHE A 405 4.54 -6.04 30.55
C PHE A 405 4.54 -7.09 29.45
N ILE A 406 4.29 -6.66 28.22
CA ILE A 406 4.24 -7.52 27.04
C ILE A 406 5.66 -7.79 26.55
N ALA A 407 6.20 -8.94 26.96
CA ALA A 407 7.47 -9.47 26.53
C ALA A 407 7.36 -10.17 25.15
N ARG A 408 8.49 -10.60 24.60
CA ARG A 408 8.57 -11.28 23.30
C ARG A 408 9.69 -12.29 23.29
N ARG A 409 9.44 -13.49 22.78
CA ARG A 409 10.52 -14.46 22.49
C ARG A 409 11.17 -14.29 21.11
N ILE A 410 10.51 -13.57 20.20
CA ILE A 410 10.92 -13.48 18.79
C ILE A 410 11.94 -12.35 18.57
N ALA A 411 13.00 -12.66 17.81
CA ALA A 411 14.16 -11.79 17.56
C ALA A 411 13.95 -10.55 16.65
N LYS A 412 12.73 -10.25 16.18
CA LYS A 412 12.49 -9.06 15.31
C LYS A 412 12.40 -7.79 16.15
N ARG A 413 13.40 -6.90 16.01
CA ARG A 413 13.62 -5.76 16.93
C ARG A 413 13.83 -6.23 18.37
N ALA A 414 14.69 -7.23 18.55
CA ALA A 414 15.04 -7.72 19.88
C ALA A 414 15.67 -6.61 20.72
N CYS A 415 15.31 -6.59 22.01
CA CYS A 415 16.06 -5.86 23.02
C CYS A 415 17.18 -6.79 23.50
N ASP A 416 18.45 -6.41 23.28
CA ASP A 416 19.59 -7.28 23.60
C ASP A 416 19.72 -7.58 25.10
N ASN A 417 19.22 -6.68 25.94
CA ASN A 417 19.14 -6.79 27.40
C ASN A 417 17.69 -6.75 27.89
N ALA A 418 16.79 -7.48 27.23
CA ALA A 418 15.37 -7.55 27.58
C ALA A 418 15.13 -7.89 29.06
N ASP A 419 15.97 -8.75 29.64
CA ASP A 419 15.93 -9.16 31.05
C ASP A 419 16.15 -7.97 32.02
N VAL A 420 16.94 -6.98 31.64
CA VAL A 420 17.10 -5.73 32.42
C VAL A 420 15.81 -4.94 32.43
N VAL A 421 15.20 -4.73 31.26
CA VAL A 421 13.94 -3.98 31.12
C VAL A 421 12.81 -4.71 31.86
N GLU A 422 12.67 -6.02 31.66
CA GLU A 422 11.66 -6.84 32.32
C GLU A 422 11.77 -6.77 33.84
N ARG A 423 13.00 -6.85 34.40
CA ARG A 423 13.22 -6.68 35.85
C ARG A 423 12.79 -5.30 36.35
N MET A 424 13.13 -4.23 35.62
CA MET A 424 12.70 -2.88 36.00
C MET A 424 11.18 -2.76 36.08
N PHE A 425 10.42 -3.39 35.18
CA PHE A 425 8.96 -3.39 35.26
C PHE A 425 8.44 -4.32 36.38
N ALA A 426 9.01 -5.51 36.54
CA ALA A 426 8.63 -6.46 37.60
C ALA A 426 8.79 -5.84 39.00
N ASP A 427 9.87 -5.10 39.23
CA ASP A 427 10.13 -4.35 40.48
C ASP A 427 9.09 -3.25 40.78
N ARG A 428 8.21 -2.93 39.81
CA ARG A 428 7.09 -1.99 39.95
C ARG A 428 5.72 -2.67 39.86
N GLY A 429 5.69 -3.99 40.09
CA GLY A 429 4.46 -4.78 40.18
C GLY A 429 3.80 -5.06 38.84
N PHE A 430 4.56 -5.06 37.75
CA PHE A 430 4.09 -5.54 36.47
C PHE A 430 4.27 -7.06 36.39
N GLU A 431 3.25 -7.75 35.89
CA GLU A 431 3.39 -9.15 35.48
C GLU A 431 4.04 -9.21 34.10
N ILE A 432 5.13 -9.98 33.96
CA ILE A 432 5.78 -10.19 32.66
C ILE A 432 5.02 -11.29 31.91
N VAL A 433 4.41 -10.94 30.79
CA VAL A 433 3.55 -11.84 30.02
C VAL A 433 4.07 -12.04 28.60
N TYR A 434 3.92 -13.26 28.11
CA TYR A 434 4.27 -13.67 26.75
C TYR A 434 2.97 -14.05 26.02
N PRO A 435 2.38 -13.15 25.20
CA PRO A 435 1.08 -13.38 24.59
C PRO A 435 1.00 -14.66 23.76
N GLU A 436 2.12 -15.11 23.19
CA GLU A 436 2.21 -16.36 22.42
C GLU A 436 1.83 -17.63 23.21
N ASP A 437 1.81 -17.57 24.55
CA ASP A 437 1.41 -18.69 25.42
C ASP A 437 -0.09 -18.70 25.74
N LEU A 438 -0.82 -17.67 25.31
CA LEU A 438 -2.22 -17.45 25.67
C LEU A 438 -3.13 -17.62 24.45
N SER A 439 -4.34 -18.12 24.68
CA SER A 439 -5.41 -18.08 23.69
C SER A 439 -5.74 -16.63 23.32
N LEU A 440 -6.31 -16.40 22.14
CA LEU A 440 -6.70 -15.03 21.74
C LEU A 440 -7.70 -14.42 22.74
N GLY A 441 -8.65 -15.21 23.25
CA GLY A 441 -9.59 -14.75 24.26
C GLY A 441 -8.93 -14.35 25.57
N ASP A 442 -8.01 -15.16 26.07
CA ASP A 442 -7.22 -14.83 27.27
C ASP A 442 -6.36 -13.57 27.06
N GLN A 443 -5.76 -13.40 25.88
CA GLN A 443 -5.03 -12.18 25.57
C GLN A 443 -5.93 -10.95 25.61
N VAL A 444 -7.12 -10.98 24.98
CA VAL A 444 -8.04 -9.83 24.98
C VAL A 444 -8.54 -9.53 26.39
N ALA A 445 -8.93 -10.55 27.16
CA ALA A 445 -9.34 -10.39 28.55
C ALA A 445 -8.23 -9.77 29.41
N MET A 446 -6.99 -10.26 29.29
CA MET A 446 -5.83 -9.71 29.97
C MET A 446 -5.61 -8.22 29.68
N PHE A 447 -5.64 -7.81 28.41
CA PHE A 447 -5.47 -6.40 28.04
C PHE A 447 -6.63 -5.53 28.55
N ARG A 448 -7.87 -6.04 28.52
CA ARG A 448 -9.06 -5.33 29.03
C ARG A 448 -9.05 -5.15 30.55
N SER A 449 -8.45 -6.08 31.30
CA SER A 449 -8.31 -5.96 32.75
C SER A 449 -7.19 -5.01 33.19
N ALA A 450 -6.26 -4.66 32.30
CA ALA A 450 -5.11 -3.82 32.63
C ALA A 450 -5.49 -2.33 32.73
N GLU A 451 -4.90 -1.63 33.70
CA GLU A 451 -4.86 -0.17 33.79
C GLU A 451 -3.61 0.40 33.11
N VAL A 452 -2.52 -0.37 33.17
CA VAL A 452 -1.24 -0.02 32.54
C VAL A 452 -0.73 -1.21 31.74
N VAL A 453 -0.54 -0.98 30.44
CA VAL A 453 0.06 -1.97 29.53
C VAL A 453 1.42 -1.45 29.12
N ALA A 454 2.45 -2.08 29.63
CA ALA A 454 3.83 -1.85 29.22
C ALA A 454 4.29 -2.90 28.20
N GLY A 455 5.35 -2.66 27.44
CA GLY A 455 5.97 -3.71 26.66
C GLY A 455 6.92 -3.21 25.58
N PHE A 456 7.47 -4.13 24.81
CA PHE A 456 8.26 -3.75 23.65
C PHE A 456 7.33 -3.23 22.53
N ALA A 457 7.71 -2.14 21.86
CA ALA A 457 6.92 -1.50 20.80
C ALA A 457 6.73 -2.42 19.57
N GLY A 458 5.52 -2.56 19.04
CA GLY A 458 5.14 -3.44 17.93
C GLY A 458 3.91 -4.33 18.18
N SER A 459 3.69 -5.32 17.30
CA SER A 459 2.42 -6.05 17.19
C SER A 459 1.97 -6.83 18.42
N GLY A 460 2.85 -7.13 19.38
CA GLY A 460 2.43 -7.69 20.67
C GLY A 460 1.53 -6.74 21.46
N MET A 461 1.67 -5.42 21.25
CA MET A 461 0.88 -4.39 21.89
C MET A 461 -0.45 -4.11 21.19
N PHE A 462 -0.71 -4.67 20.00
CA PHE A 462 -1.87 -4.26 19.19
C PHE A 462 -3.23 -4.65 19.78
N GLN A 463 -3.25 -5.53 20.77
CA GLN A 463 -4.45 -5.87 21.54
C GLN A 463 -5.04 -4.65 22.29
N ILE A 464 -4.28 -3.56 22.47
CA ILE A 464 -4.84 -2.29 22.97
C ILE A 464 -6.02 -1.79 22.13
N ALA A 465 -6.10 -2.16 20.84
CA ALA A 465 -7.25 -1.88 19.99
C ALA A 465 -8.57 -2.43 20.56
N PHE A 466 -8.54 -3.52 21.34
CA PHE A 466 -9.71 -4.15 21.94
C PHE A 466 -10.03 -3.67 23.36
N VAL A 467 -9.27 -2.72 23.90
CA VAL A 467 -9.53 -2.15 25.23
C VAL A 467 -10.51 -0.97 25.09
N PRO A 468 -11.78 -1.10 25.53
CA PRO A 468 -12.83 -0.13 25.22
C PRO A 468 -12.78 1.13 26.11
N HIS A 469 -11.84 1.20 27.05
CA HIS A 469 -11.65 2.32 27.97
C HIS A 469 -10.20 2.84 27.95
N PRO A 470 -9.97 4.12 28.26
CA PRO A 470 -8.62 4.67 28.35
C PRO A 470 -7.73 3.91 29.33
N ILE A 471 -6.51 3.60 28.91
CA ILE A 471 -5.43 3.01 29.72
C ILE A 471 -4.13 3.79 29.52
N HIS A 472 -3.14 3.53 30.37
CA HIS A 472 -1.79 4.03 30.18
C HIS A 472 -0.94 2.98 29.47
N VAL A 473 -0.47 3.30 28.26
CA VAL A 473 0.45 2.47 27.48
C VAL A 473 1.88 2.97 27.66
N ILE A 474 2.79 2.08 28.05
CA ILE A 474 4.23 2.37 28.10
C ILE A 474 4.90 1.47 27.08
N GLN A 475 5.64 2.03 26.14
CA GLN A 475 6.36 1.22 25.15
C GLN A 475 7.85 1.50 25.17
N VAL A 476 8.65 0.45 25.11
CA VAL A 476 10.10 0.52 24.96
C VAL A 476 10.46 0.05 23.57
N GLY A 477 11.22 0.84 22.81
CA GLY A 477 11.57 0.43 21.47
C GLY A 477 12.64 1.24 20.79
N SER A 478 13.22 0.61 19.78
CA SER A 478 14.21 1.19 18.88
C SER A 478 13.78 2.54 18.27
N SER A 479 14.73 3.47 18.13
CA SER A 479 14.58 4.72 17.39
C SER A 479 14.29 4.53 15.90
N SER A 480 14.65 3.37 15.33
CA SER A 480 14.35 3.04 13.92
C SER A 480 12.95 2.49 13.67
N TYR A 481 12.22 2.14 14.73
CA TYR A 481 10.82 1.76 14.64
C TYR A 481 9.93 2.96 14.95
N THR A 482 9.02 3.27 14.03
CA THR A 482 7.97 4.26 14.24
C THR A 482 6.70 3.54 14.71
N PRO A 483 6.33 3.61 16.01
CA PRO A 483 5.18 2.90 16.60
C PRO A 483 3.85 3.58 16.26
N ARG A 484 3.60 3.79 14.97
CA ARG A 484 2.46 4.57 14.50
C ARG A 484 1.16 3.79 14.57
N ASN A 485 1.17 2.47 14.47
CA ASN A 485 -0.04 1.65 14.68
C ASN A 485 -0.59 1.83 16.09
N GLU A 486 0.30 1.81 17.08
CA GLU A 486 -0.03 1.99 18.49
C GLU A 486 -0.66 3.37 18.73
N VAL A 487 -0.11 4.43 18.11
CA VAL A 487 -0.69 5.78 18.13
C VAL A 487 -2.08 5.83 17.51
N LEU A 488 -2.28 5.19 16.36
CA LEU A 488 -3.58 5.15 15.70
C LEU A 488 -4.64 4.42 16.55
N MET A 489 -4.27 3.30 17.18
CA MET A 489 -5.14 2.57 18.10
C MET A 489 -5.44 3.39 19.36
N ALA A 490 -4.42 4.00 19.96
CA ALA A 490 -4.56 4.85 21.13
C ALA A 490 -5.42 6.09 20.87
N ALA A 491 -5.33 6.68 19.68
CA ALA A 491 -6.16 7.81 19.30
C ALA A 491 -7.65 7.44 19.36
N VAL A 492 -8.05 6.35 18.71
CA VAL A 492 -9.44 5.87 18.72
C VAL A 492 -9.91 5.52 20.14
N ARG A 493 -9.05 4.93 20.98
CA ARG A 493 -9.40 4.48 22.34
C ARG A 493 -9.16 5.49 23.46
N GLY A 494 -8.62 6.66 23.14
CA GLY A 494 -8.23 7.66 24.13
C GLY A 494 -7.11 7.21 25.07
N HIS A 495 -6.26 6.26 24.67
CA HIS A 495 -5.13 5.83 25.50
C HIS A 495 -4.05 6.90 25.57
N ARG A 496 -3.35 6.95 26.71
CA ARG A 496 -2.10 7.70 26.86
C ARG A 496 -0.93 6.81 26.46
N ILE A 497 0.07 7.37 25.75
CA ILE A 497 1.31 6.67 25.42
C ILE A 497 2.52 7.41 25.99
N ASP A 498 3.35 6.72 26.76
CA ASP A 498 4.73 7.09 27.05
C ASP A 498 5.68 6.14 26.30
N SER A 499 6.52 6.68 25.43
CA SER A 499 7.40 5.94 24.51
C SER A 499 8.86 6.15 24.88
N VAL A 500 9.49 5.11 25.41
CA VAL A 500 10.92 5.08 25.71
C VAL A 500 11.69 4.69 24.44
N VAL A 501 12.54 5.61 23.98
CA VAL A 501 13.26 5.57 22.71
C VAL A 501 14.69 5.14 22.96
N CYS A 502 15.04 3.93 22.52
CA CYS A 502 16.39 3.41 22.62
C CYS A 502 17.14 3.53 21.28
N ALA A 503 18.43 3.82 21.34
CA ALA A 503 19.27 3.87 20.15
C ALA A 503 19.32 2.50 19.43
N THR A 504 19.40 2.51 18.10
CA THR A 504 19.57 1.27 17.32
C THR A 504 20.98 0.70 17.47
N VAL A 505 21.06 -0.63 17.48
CA VAL A 505 22.33 -1.34 17.32
C VAL A 505 22.56 -1.63 15.83
N ALA A 506 23.72 -1.22 15.32
CA ALA A 506 24.29 -1.61 14.03
C ALA A 506 23.54 -1.26 12.72
N SER A 507 22.28 -0.79 12.72
CA SER A 507 21.60 -0.29 11.50
C SER A 507 20.35 0.56 11.77
N ASN A 508 20.02 1.50 10.85
CA ASN A 508 18.77 2.27 10.86
C ASN A 508 17.57 1.53 10.25
N ARG A 509 17.64 0.19 10.09
CA ARG A 509 16.53 -0.57 9.51
C ARG A 509 15.43 -0.75 10.56
N VAL A 510 14.17 -0.65 10.15
CA VAL A 510 12.99 -0.82 11.03
C VAL A 510 12.97 -2.12 11.86
N GLN A 511 13.68 -3.17 11.40
CA GLN A 511 13.77 -4.46 12.09
C GLN A 511 15.01 -4.60 12.98
N ALA A 512 15.86 -3.57 13.08
CA ALA A 512 17.08 -3.59 13.86
C ALA A 512 16.79 -3.83 15.35
N GLY A 513 17.68 -4.59 15.99
CA GLY A 513 17.72 -4.69 17.44
C GLY A 513 18.12 -3.38 18.10
N PHE A 514 17.96 -3.33 19.41
CA PHE A 514 18.39 -2.21 20.23
C PHE A 514 18.86 -2.74 21.59
N THR A 515 19.65 -1.94 22.27
CA THR A 515 20.01 -2.17 23.68
C THR A 515 19.40 -1.04 24.49
N PHE A 516 18.76 -1.36 25.60
CA PHE A 516 18.30 -0.36 26.56
C PHE A 516 19.49 0.11 27.40
N ASP A 517 19.82 1.39 27.33
CA ASP A 517 20.85 2.03 28.12
C ASP A 517 20.26 2.48 29.46
N VAL A 518 20.68 1.83 30.54
CA VAL A 518 20.19 2.10 31.90
C VAL A 518 20.56 3.51 32.37
N ASP A 519 21.67 4.07 31.90
CA ASP A 519 22.12 5.40 32.31
C ASP A 519 21.43 6.49 31.47
N ALA A 520 21.25 6.24 30.16
CA ALA A 520 20.64 7.22 29.25
C ALA A 520 19.11 7.20 29.27
N GLU A 521 18.48 6.03 29.18
CA GLU A 521 17.03 5.87 29.10
C GLU A 521 16.39 5.52 30.46
N GLY A 522 17.15 4.91 31.37
CA GLY A 522 16.68 4.52 32.70
C GLY A 522 16.06 5.65 33.52
N PRO A 523 16.69 6.83 33.66
CA PRO A 523 16.11 7.94 34.41
C PRO A 523 14.73 8.39 33.86
N ALA A 524 14.57 8.38 32.54
CA ALA A 524 13.31 8.74 31.91
C ALA A 524 12.23 7.66 32.12
N LEU A 525 12.59 6.37 31.97
CA LEU A 525 11.69 5.26 32.25
C LEU A 525 11.25 5.27 33.72
N LEU A 526 12.20 5.43 34.67
CA LEU A 526 11.90 5.48 36.09
C LEU A 526 10.94 6.63 36.43
N LYS A 527 11.13 7.82 35.84
CA LYS A 527 10.20 8.94 36.01
C LYS A 527 8.77 8.61 35.54
N VAL A 528 8.63 7.86 34.45
CA VAL A 528 7.31 7.39 33.98
C VAL A 528 6.71 6.40 34.98
N LEU A 529 7.51 5.42 35.43
CA LEU A 529 7.07 4.36 36.34
C LEU A 529 6.70 4.88 37.74
N ASP A 530 7.49 5.80 38.28
CA ASP A 530 7.26 6.40 39.60
C ASP A 530 6.05 7.36 39.59
N GLY A 531 5.61 7.80 38.41
CA GLY A 531 4.41 8.61 38.20
C GLY A 531 3.11 7.82 38.04
N LEU A 532 3.16 6.47 38.10
CA LEU A 532 1.97 5.64 37.93
C LEU A 532 1.03 5.73 39.15
N PRO A 533 -0.29 5.75 38.94
CA PRO A 533 -1.25 5.73 40.05
C PRO A 533 -1.12 4.41 40.84
N PRO A 534 -1.33 4.41 42.17
CA PRO A 534 -1.34 3.17 42.94
C PRO A 534 -2.37 2.18 42.38
N LEU A 535 -2.08 0.88 42.49
CA LEU A 535 -2.99 -0.19 42.07
C LEU A 535 -4.31 -0.06 42.83
N SER A 536 -5.43 -0.06 42.09
CA SER A 536 -6.79 0.02 42.65
C SER A 536 -7.36 -1.31 43.09
#